data_AF-A0AA37KSF3-F1
#
_entry.id   AF-A0AA37KSF3-F1
#
_cell.length_a   1.000
_cell.length_b   1.000
_cell.length_c   1.000
_cell.angle_alpha   90.00
_cell.angle_beta   90.00
_cell.angle_gamma   90.00
#
_symmetry.space_group_name_H-M   'P 1'
#
loop_
_entity.id
_entity.type
_entity.pdbx_description
1 polymer ?
#
loop_
_entity_poly.entity_id
_entity_poly.type
_entity_poly.pdbx_seq_one_letter_code
_entity_poly.pdbx_strand_id
1 'polypeptide(L)'
;MTTVKSPASSASVTTPLLKPSESKSDGAGSSTQKSSKFSGNSVLDGLRSAFTGSGKAASVPPRSNSMVVSQPKRFHDGSVRPDALVAKRHSGAVIHSAKTGEAITVGNHFEVATYELSSGLDAHSDSHMHPTNYVQRGLNPEQLLKMMDDIGVRNTTLMPIPTSLLQAKLPGDDGATTALNPHEISEQIGGGEHAHHCGPLEFYYVPKKIEDRVLAGRTSEELASRPKLDIDDFRKDPGLIKEIVDASILYVDTAVNTDLATAIKNSGMSEAQRSRLDPMITGLHLGDPRVSDRLLHELYKTKGTFTGIGEITVHKELVEDMFAGGRLQASTQTPRMEPLTKLMEVAGVIGTPVVLHCDIDNLHDQVEEFNSKGKGKASEARLPANLEGLRKMFSDPRVQDTKIVWAHGGGLGRFVQQGEGHLDALKKLLADCPNLNLDISWSEVAKQIGKDDQSLTAWRGFIQDHSHRICFGSDTLAPKETGTWEATKKMYDEGLFKGMSTEAKHNVLNGTYDRVFVASRKQVRDFEQNVLTKEFMDTHVTNNGGDPVSAQTLKDLKAAAATA
;
A
#
# COMPACT_ATOMS: atom_id res chain seq x y z
N MET A 1 -39.07 3.60 -55.28
CA MET A 1 -37.62 3.54 -55.58
C MET A 1 -36.89 3.17 -54.31
N THR A 2 -35.88 2.30 -54.47
CA THR A 2 -34.81 1.94 -53.51
C THR A 2 -35.19 1.22 -52.22
N THR A 3 -35.38 -0.08 -52.41
CA THR A 3 -34.78 -1.18 -51.62
C THR A 3 -33.48 -0.83 -50.89
N VAL A 4 -33.39 -1.20 -49.61
CA VAL A 4 -32.11 -1.48 -48.94
C VAL A 4 -32.19 -2.87 -48.33
N LYS A 5 -31.18 -3.68 -48.69
CA LYS A 5 -31.01 -5.11 -48.49
C LYS A 5 -30.50 -5.42 -47.09
N SER A 6 -31.00 -6.52 -46.52
CA SER A 6 -30.31 -7.30 -45.51
C SER A 6 -29.06 -7.98 -46.09
N PRO A 7 -28.00 -8.16 -45.30
CA PRO A 7 -27.18 -9.36 -45.35
C PRO A 7 -27.19 -10.03 -43.97
N ALA A 8 -27.63 -11.27 -43.84
CA ALA A 8 -26.97 -12.52 -44.21
C ALA A 8 -26.53 -13.24 -42.93
N SER A 9 -27.26 -14.31 -42.65
CA SER A 9 -26.97 -15.33 -41.65
C SER A 9 -25.58 -15.92 -41.85
N SER A 10 -24.70 -15.82 -40.84
CA SER A 10 -23.48 -16.62 -40.78
C SER A 10 -23.76 -17.93 -40.03
N ALA A 11 -23.41 -19.02 -40.70
CA ALA A 11 -23.66 -20.39 -40.31
C ALA A 11 -22.99 -20.78 -38.99
N SER A 12 -23.74 -21.56 -38.21
CA SER A 12 -23.29 -22.40 -37.10
C SER A 12 -22.20 -23.36 -37.56
N VAL A 13 -21.01 -23.24 -37.01
CA VAL A 13 -19.97 -24.28 -37.05
C VAL A 13 -19.92 -24.93 -35.67
N THR A 14 -20.62 -26.06 -35.57
CA THR A 14 -20.56 -27.01 -34.46
C THR A 14 -19.20 -27.69 -34.43
N THR A 15 -18.42 -27.45 -33.37
CA THR A 15 -17.22 -28.23 -33.03
C THR A 15 -17.64 -29.43 -32.18
N PRO A 16 -17.18 -30.66 -32.47
CA PRO A 16 -17.67 -31.85 -31.78
C PRO A 16 -17.09 -31.98 -30.36
N LEU A 17 -18.01 -32.24 -29.43
CA LEU A 17 -17.81 -32.71 -28.06
C LEU A 17 -16.85 -33.90 -28.00
N LEU A 18 -15.75 -33.75 -27.29
CA LEU A 18 -14.94 -34.87 -26.81
C LEU A 18 -15.69 -35.58 -25.68
N LYS A 19 -16.00 -36.86 -25.91
CA LYS A 19 -16.55 -37.77 -24.90
C LYS A 19 -15.53 -38.02 -23.77
N PRO A 20 -15.99 -38.20 -22.52
CA PRO A 20 -15.13 -38.56 -21.40
C PRO A 20 -14.76 -40.03 -21.45
N SER A 21 -13.48 -40.34 -21.18
CA SER A 21 -13.00 -41.70 -20.99
C SER A 21 -13.38 -42.21 -19.60
N GLU A 22 -14.12 -43.32 -19.58
CA GLU A 22 -14.35 -44.15 -18.40
C GLU A 22 -13.03 -44.79 -17.95
N SER A 23 -12.70 -44.67 -16.65
CA SER A 23 -11.93 -45.69 -15.95
C SER A 23 -12.65 -46.03 -14.65
N LYS A 24 -12.99 -47.32 -14.53
CA LYS A 24 -13.62 -47.91 -13.35
C LYS A 24 -12.61 -48.10 -12.23
N SER A 25 -13.20 -48.10 -11.04
CA SER A 25 -12.70 -48.39 -9.70
C SER A 25 -11.80 -49.61 -9.57
N ASP A 26 -10.95 -49.62 -8.55
CA ASP A 26 -11.14 -50.46 -7.35
C ASP A 26 -10.06 -50.16 -6.30
N GLY A 27 -10.42 -50.28 -5.01
CA GLY A 27 -9.44 -50.42 -3.93
C GLY A 27 -9.71 -49.60 -2.67
N ALA A 28 -10.60 -50.12 -1.83
CA ALA A 28 -10.86 -49.66 -0.47
C ALA A 28 -9.61 -49.70 0.43
N GLY A 29 -9.47 -48.71 1.31
CA GLY A 29 -8.49 -48.69 2.40
C GLY A 29 -8.99 -47.80 3.53
N SER A 30 -9.66 -48.40 4.52
CA SER A 30 -10.12 -47.72 5.72
C SER A 30 -8.95 -47.32 6.61
N SER A 31 -8.92 -46.08 7.09
CA SER A 31 -8.28 -45.76 8.38
C SER A 31 -9.00 -44.59 9.07
N THR A 32 -9.79 -44.98 10.07
CA THR A 32 -10.02 -44.32 11.35
C THR A 32 -9.68 -42.83 11.48
N GLN A 33 -10.72 -42.00 11.40
CA GLN A 33 -10.75 -40.62 11.90
C GLN A 33 -10.39 -40.56 13.39
N LYS A 34 -9.34 -39.84 13.74
CA LYS A 34 -9.18 -39.23 15.07
C LYS A 34 -9.62 -37.77 14.99
N SER A 35 -10.76 -37.50 15.62
CA SER A 35 -11.23 -36.16 15.94
C SER A 35 -10.21 -35.42 16.80
N SER A 36 -9.71 -34.27 16.35
CA SER A 36 -9.08 -33.30 17.24
C SER A 36 -9.87 -32.00 17.17
N LYS A 37 -10.59 -31.73 18.26
CA LYS A 37 -11.19 -30.42 18.56
C LYS A 37 -10.02 -29.45 18.78
N PHE A 38 -9.86 -28.47 17.91
CA PHE A 38 -9.00 -27.32 18.18
C PHE A 38 -9.84 -26.29 18.95
N SER A 39 -9.69 -26.28 20.27
CA SER A 39 -10.15 -25.16 21.11
C SER A 39 -9.07 -24.08 21.13
N GLY A 40 -9.47 -22.85 20.86
CA GLY A 40 -8.66 -21.65 21.08
C GLY A 40 -8.28 -21.45 22.56
N ASN A 41 -7.32 -20.56 22.77
CA ASN A 41 -6.74 -20.08 24.03
C ASN A 41 -5.77 -21.02 24.76
N SER A 42 -4.47 -20.86 24.50
CA SER A 42 -3.56 -20.12 25.41
C SER A 42 -2.10 -20.31 24.97
N VAL A 43 -1.44 -19.22 24.59
CA VAL A 43 0.04 -19.15 24.45
C VAL A 43 0.63 -18.39 25.66
N LEU A 44 -0.08 -18.39 26.79
CA LEU A 44 0.30 -17.63 27.99
C LEU A 44 0.53 -18.45 29.27
N ASP A 45 0.38 -19.78 29.26
CA ASP A 45 0.55 -20.61 30.47
C ASP A 45 1.84 -21.46 30.49
N GLY A 46 2.92 -20.97 29.87
CA GLY A 46 4.22 -21.66 29.81
C GLY A 46 5.31 -21.14 30.75
N LEU A 47 5.00 -20.26 31.73
CA LEU A 47 6.02 -19.62 32.59
C LEU A 47 5.62 -19.62 34.07
N ARG A 48 5.53 -20.80 34.69
CA ARG A 48 5.43 -20.93 36.17
C ARG A 48 5.79 -22.34 36.66
N SER A 49 6.96 -22.85 36.30
CA SER A 49 7.48 -24.10 36.88
C SER A 49 8.98 -24.29 36.57
N ALA A 50 9.86 -23.46 37.14
CA ALA A 50 11.30 -23.69 37.05
C ALA A 50 12.13 -22.97 38.13
N PHE A 51 11.67 -22.86 39.39
CA PHE A 51 12.51 -22.33 40.47
C PHE A 51 12.22 -22.99 41.82
N THR A 52 12.56 -24.26 41.95
CA THR A 52 12.94 -24.87 43.24
C THR A 52 13.97 -25.95 42.99
N GLY A 53 15.24 -25.64 43.20
CA GLY A 53 16.33 -26.61 43.02
C GLY A 53 17.68 -25.98 43.35
N SER A 54 18.06 -26.04 44.63
CA SER A 54 19.39 -25.71 45.12
C SER A 54 20.43 -26.71 44.59
N GLY A 55 21.44 -26.25 43.85
CA GLY A 55 22.52 -27.13 43.39
C GLY A 55 23.66 -26.38 42.67
N LYS A 56 24.83 -26.43 43.29
CA LYS A 56 26.20 -26.03 42.90
C LYS A 56 26.45 -25.46 41.48
N ALA A 57 27.18 -24.34 41.48
CA ALA A 57 27.73 -23.64 40.33
C ALA A 57 28.60 -24.55 39.44
N ALA A 58 28.05 -24.91 38.28
CA ALA A 58 28.82 -25.23 37.10
C ALA A 58 28.88 -23.97 36.22
N SER A 59 30.04 -23.71 35.61
CA SER A 59 30.24 -22.61 34.66
C SER A 59 29.25 -22.73 33.50
N VAL A 60 28.16 -21.96 33.56
CA VAL A 60 27.18 -21.84 32.49
C VAL A 60 27.88 -21.10 31.35
N PRO A 61 27.96 -21.65 30.13
CA PRO A 61 28.45 -20.89 28.98
C PRO A 61 27.63 -19.61 28.86
N PRO A 62 28.19 -18.48 28.38
CA PRO A 62 27.41 -17.25 28.26
C PRO A 62 26.18 -17.56 27.40
N ARG A 63 25.00 -17.61 28.04
CA ARG A 63 23.73 -17.79 27.35
C ARG A 63 23.63 -16.63 26.37
N SER A 64 23.40 -16.94 25.09
CA SER A 64 23.15 -15.96 24.03
C SER A 64 22.37 -14.74 24.56
N ASN A 65 22.81 -13.54 24.17
CA ASN A 65 22.13 -12.27 24.49
C ASN A 65 20.79 -12.10 23.74
N SER A 66 20.36 -13.12 22.99
CA SER A 66 19.08 -13.17 22.28
C SER A 66 18.46 -14.57 22.36
N MET A 67 17.12 -14.62 22.29
CA MET A 67 16.32 -15.85 22.27
C MET A 67 15.43 -15.87 21.02
N VAL A 68 15.51 -16.94 20.23
CA VAL A 68 14.57 -17.16 19.11
C VAL A 68 13.20 -17.50 19.70
N VAL A 69 12.24 -16.59 19.53
CA VAL A 69 10.85 -16.73 20.01
C VAL A 69 10.03 -17.55 19.03
N SER A 70 10.29 -17.41 17.72
CA SER A 70 9.70 -18.25 16.68
C SER A 70 10.75 -18.59 15.63
N GLN A 71 10.86 -19.87 15.31
CA GLN A 71 11.71 -20.37 14.23
C GLN A 71 11.22 -19.87 12.86
N PRO A 72 12.10 -19.83 11.84
CA PRO A 72 11.71 -19.55 10.47
C PRO A 72 10.56 -20.44 9.98
N LYS A 73 9.57 -19.84 9.33
CA LYS A 73 8.40 -20.55 8.81
C LYS A 73 8.78 -21.45 7.63
N ARG A 74 8.40 -22.73 7.69
CA ARG A 74 8.58 -23.72 6.61
C ARG A 74 7.26 -23.96 5.86
N PHE A 75 7.35 -24.15 4.56
CA PHE A 75 6.23 -24.28 3.63
C PHE A 75 6.12 -25.70 3.04
N HIS A 76 5.01 -25.99 2.33
CA HIS A 76 4.71 -27.33 1.82
C HIS A 76 5.66 -27.76 0.71
N ASP A 77 6.12 -26.81 -0.10
CA ASP A 77 7.15 -27.01 -1.12
C ASP A 77 8.57 -27.17 -0.54
N GLY A 78 8.71 -27.17 0.80
CA GLY A 78 9.97 -27.32 1.51
C GLY A 78 10.77 -26.03 1.67
N SER A 79 10.34 -24.93 1.05
CA SER A 79 10.97 -23.62 1.20
C SER A 79 10.79 -23.05 2.62
N VAL A 80 11.68 -22.16 3.04
CA VAL A 80 11.73 -21.60 4.40
C VAL A 80 11.87 -20.08 4.30
N ARG A 81 11.14 -19.35 5.14
CA ARG A 81 11.25 -17.89 5.25
C ARG A 81 12.67 -17.49 5.73
N PRO A 82 13.25 -16.40 5.22
CA PRO A 82 14.57 -15.96 5.64
C PRO A 82 14.56 -15.22 6.99
N ASP A 83 13.38 -14.84 7.49
CA ASP A 83 13.21 -14.13 8.76
C ASP A 83 12.84 -15.06 9.94
N ALA A 84 13.31 -14.72 11.13
CA ALA A 84 12.95 -15.31 12.40
C ALA A 84 12.47 -14.23 13.39
N LEU A 85 11.70 -14.63 14.41
CA LEU A 85 11.29 -13.72 15.48
C LEU A 85 12.19 -13.92 16.70
N VAL A 86 12.87 -12.86 17.15
CA VAL A 86 13.93 -12.91 18.16
C VAL A 86 13.68 -11.87 19.24
N ALA A 87 13.82 -12.26 20.51
CA ALA A 87 13.78 -11.34 21.65
C ALA A 87 15.19 -11.09 22.18
N LYS A 88 15.60 -9.82 22.21
CA LYS A 88 16.89 -9.39 22.76
C LYS A 88 16.80 -9.28 24.28
N ARG A 89 17.83 -9.78 24.96
CA ARG A 89 17.92 -9.79 26.42
C ARG A 89 18.77 -8.61 26.89
N HIS A 90 18.24 -7.83 27.83
CA HIS A 90 19.01 -6.82 28.54
C HIS A 90 19.31 -7.29 29.96
N SER A 91 20.56 -7.13 30.38
CA SER A 91 20.93 -7.27 31.79
C SER A 91 20.20 -6.19 32.58
N GLY A 92 19.45 -6.59 33.62
CA GLY A 92 18.84 -5.65 34.54
C GLY A 92 19.93 -4.78 35.20
N ALA A 93 19.61 -3.52 35.48
CA ALA A 93 20.48 -2.68 36.30
C ALA A 93 20.68 -3.35 37.67
N VAL A 94 21.92 -3.42 38.15
CA VAL A 94 22.19 -3.83 39.53
C VAL A 94 21.70 -2.69 40.42
N ILE A 95 20.59 -2.91 41.13
CA ILE A 95 20.10 -1.94 42.11
C ILE A 95 20.77 -2.29 43.42
N HIS A 96 21.44 -1.35 44.08
CA HIS A 96 21.99 -1.62 45.40
C HIS A 96 20.93 -1.36 46.47
N SER A 97 20.83 -2.26 47.44
CA SER A 97 20.00 -2.07 48.62
C SER A 97 20.39 -0.77 49.33
N ALA A 98 19.46 0.17 49.46
CA ALA A 98 19.70 1.42 50.16
C ALA A 98 20.02 1.23 51.66
N LYS A 99 19.70 0.06 52.24
CA LYS A 99 19.98 -0.28 53.65
C LYS A 99 21.29 -1.03 53.86
N THR A 100 21.69 -1.88 52.92
CA THR A 100 22.83 -2.80 53.11
C THR A 100 23.97 -2.57 52.12
N GLY A 101 23.76 -1.80 51.05
CA GLY A 101 24.74 -1.58 49.98
C GLY A 101 24.93 -2.78 49.05
N GLU A 102 24.33 -3.94 49.35
CA GLU A 102 24.46 -5.16 48.56
C GLU A 102 23.71 -5.05 47.23
N ALA A 103 24.28 -5.67 46.20
CA ALA A 103 23.70 -5.77 44.87
C ALA A 103 22.39 -6.59 44.89
N ILE A 104 21.27 -5.93 44.64
CA ILE A 104 19.99 -6.55 44.30
C ILE A 104 19.98 -6.71 42.78
N THR A 105 20.11 -7.95 42.31
CA THR A 105 19.98 -8.24 40.88
C THR A 105 18.53 -8.03 40.46
N VAL A 106 18.26 -7.01 39.64
CA VAL A 106 17.00 -6.95 38.89
C VAL A 106 17.06 -8.06 37.84
N GLY A 107 16.03 -8.89 37.77
CA GLY A 107 15.94 -9.97 36.80
C GLY A 107 16.15 -9.45 35.38
N ASN A 108 16.69 -10.30 34.50
CA ASN A 108 16.80 -9.95 33.08
C ASN A 108 15.41 -9.60 32.55
N HIS A 109 15.33 -8.57 31.73
CA HIS A 109 14.14 -8.27 30.94
C HIS A 109 14.46 -8.49 29.46
N PHE A 110 13.43 -8.86 28.71
CA PHE A 110 13.50 -9.00 27.26
C PHE A 110 12.75 -7.83 26.63
N GLU A 111 13.29 -7.29 25.55
CA GLU A 111 12.54 -6.36 24.71
C GLU A 111 11.39 -7.09 23.99
N VAL A 112 10.50 -6.32 23.37
CA VAL A 112 9.56 -6.87 22.40
C VAL A 112 10.33 -7.66 21.34
N ALA A 113 9.81 -8.82 20.95
CA ALA A 113 10.46 -9.64 19.94
C ALA A 113 10.40 -8.93 18.57
N THR A 114 11.52 -8.87 17.87
CA THR A 114 11.65 -8.25 16.55
C THR A 114 12.00 -9.29 15.49
N TYR A 115 11.65 -8.99 14.24
CA TYR A 115 12.08 -9.83 13.12
C TYR A 115 13.55 -9.56 12.81
N GLU A 116 14.31 -10.62 12.56
CA GLU A 116 15.69 -10.57 12.10
C GLU A 116 15.81 -11.40 10.81
N LEU A 117 16.47 -10.86 9.79
CA LEU A 117 16.78 -11.62 8.58
C LEU A 117 18.01 -12.51 8.82
N SER A 118 18.11 -13.60 8.06
CA SER A 118 19.29 -14.47 8.03
C SER A 118 20.58 -13.74 7.64
N SER A 119 20.49 -12.59 6.96
CA SER A 119 21.61 -11.71 6.62
C SER A 119 22.13 -10.89 7.81
N GLY A 120 21.39 -10.83 8.93
CA GLY A 120 21.69 -9.98 10.08
C GLY A 120 21.18 -8.54 9.95
N LEU A 121 20.50 -8.20 8.84
CA LEU A 121 19.85 -6.90 8.67
C LEU A 121 18.59 -6.77 9.56
N ASP A 122 18.32 -5.55 10.01
CA ASP A 122 17.07 -5.19 10.70
C ASP A 122 15.89 -5.40 9.74
N ALA A 123 15.05 -6.39 10.04
CA ALA A 123 13.93 -6.71 9.17
C ALA A 123 12.85 -5.63 9.27
N HIS A 124 12.33 -5.19 8.13
CA HIS A 124 11.18 -4.28 8.05
C HIS A 124 10.24 -4.68 6.91
N SER A 125 9.01 -4.18 6.94
CA SER A 125 8.01 -4.38 5.90
C SER A 125 7.77 -3.07 5.18
N ASP A 126 7.52 -3.14 3.88
CA ASP A 126 7.22 -1.96 3.06
C ASP A 126 5.73 -1.97 2.67
N SER A 127 4.95 -1.11 3.31
CA SER A 127 3.51 -0.98 3.06
C SER A 127 3.15 -0.23 1.78
N HIS A 128 4.14 0.28 1.03
CA HIS A 128 3.90 1.11 -0.13
C HIS A 128 5.08 1.03 -1.11
N MET A 129 4.96 0.19 -2.15
CA MET A 129 5.99 0.06 -3.18
C MET A 129 5.36 -0.19 -4.54
N HIS A 130 5.88 0.52 -5.55
CA HIS A 130 5.43 0.41 -6.93
C HIS A 130 6.44 -0.42 -7.75
N PRO A 131 6.10 -1.67 -8.13
CA PRO A 131 7.04 -2.56 -8.81
C PRO A 131 7.33 -2.12 -10.25
N THR A 132 6.44 -1.34 -10.84
CA THR A 132 6.48 -0.85 -12.22
C THR A 132 6.31 0.65 -12.26
N ASN A 133 6.90 1.28 -13.28
CA ASN A 133 6.75 2.69 -13.57
C ASN A 133 5.43 2.96 -14.32
N TYR A 134 5.17 4.23 -14.66
CA TYR A 134 3.97 4.69 -15.36
C TYR A 134 3.74 4.09 -16.77
N VAL A 135 4.72 3.35 -17.31
CA VAL A 135 4.59 2.61 -18.58
C VAL A 135 4.63 1.10 -18.37
N GLN A 136 4.33 0.67 -17.14
CA GLN A 136 4.27 -0.72 -16.68
C GLN A 136 5.57 -1.52 -16.86
N ARG A 137 6.73 -0.83 -16.83
CA ARG A 137 8.06 -1.45 -16.82
C ARG A 137 8.71 -1.33 -15.45
N GLY A 138 9.36 -2.39 -14.97
CA GLY A 138 10.06 -2.33 -13.71
C GLY A 138 10.67 -3.66 -13.33
N LEU A 139 10.63 -3.96 -12.03
CA LEU A 139 11.28 -5.12 -11.46
C LEU A 139 10.56 -6.41 -11.85
N ASN A 140 11.32 -7.40 -12.31
CA ASN A 140 10.81 -8.76 -12.30
C ASN A 140 10.82 -9.32 -10.86
N PRO A 141 10.03 -10.37 -10.57
CA PRO A 141 9.92 -10.90 -9.20
C PRO A 141 11.23 -11.40 -8.57
N GLU A 142 12.18 -11.90 -9.37
CA GLU A 142 13.48 -12.36 -8.86
C GLU A 142 14.36 -11.19 -8.42
N GLN A 143 14.47 -10.16 -9.28
CA GLN A 143 15.18 -8.91 -8.95
C GLN A 143 14.60 -8.27 -7.70
N LEU A 144 13.27 -8.21 -7.64
CA LEU A 144 12.52 -7.71 -6.49
C LEU A 144 12.93 -8.42 -5.20
N LEU A 145 12.83 -9.75 -5.16
CA LEU A 145 13.17 -10.54 -3.97
C LEU A 145 14.63 -10.38 -3.56
N LYS A 146 15.54 -10.33 -4.54
CA LYS A 146 16.96 -10.10 -4.27
C LYS A 146 17.17 -8.74 -3.62
N MET A 147 16.56 -7.68 -4.16
CA MET A 147 16.66 -6.35 -3.57
C MET A 147 16.09 -6.34 -2.16
N MET A 148 14.93 -6.99 -1.93
CA MET A 148 14.35 -7.12 -0.59
C MET A 148 15.34 -7.75 0.41
N ASP A 149 16.05 -8.81 0.01
CA ASP A 149 17.06 -9.46 0.85
C ASP A 149 18.25 -8.54 1.15
N ASP A 150 18.72 -7.80 0.14
CA ASP A 150 19.85 -6.88 0.25
C ASP A 150 19.58 -5.70 1.20
N ILE A 151 18.32 -5.27 1.34
CA ILE A 151 17.94 -4.09 2.15
C ILE A 151 17.13 -4.40 3.41
N GLY A 152 16.87 -5.67 3.74
CA GLY A 152 16.16 -5.98 4.98
C GLY A 152 14.63 -6.04 4.87
N VAL A 153 14.05 -6.03 3.67
CA VAL A 153 12.59 -6.06 3.49
C VAL A 153 12.06 -7.49 3.61
N ARG A 154 11.26 -7.79 4.63
CA ARG A 154 10.65 -9.12 4.83
C ARG A 154 9.31 -9.29 4.11
N ASN A 155 8.51 -8.24 4.03
CA ASN A 155 7.25 -8.22 3.27
C ASN A 155 7.12 -6.89 2.54
N THR A 156 6.49 -6.90 1.38
CA THR A 156 6.14 -5.67 0.68
C THR A 156 4.78 -5.80 0.01
N THR A 157 4.01 -4.72 0.03
CA THR A 157 2.91 -4.56 -0.92
C THR A 157 3.46 -4.31 -2.31
N LEU A 158 2.73 -4.71 -3.35
CA LEU A 158 3.06 -4.38 -4.74
C LEU A 158 1.89 -3.64 -5.37
N MET A 159 2.07 -2.34 -5.60
CA MET A 159 1.02 -1.43 -6.07
C MET A 159 1.43 -0.85 -7.43
N PRO A 160 1.10 -1.47 -8.56
CA PRO A 160 1.45 -0.91 -9.87
C PRO A 160 0.66 0.39 -10.07
N ILE A 161 1.30 1.45 -10.56
CA ILE A 161 0.60 2.73 -10.75
C ILE A 161 -0.44 2.58 -11.87
N PRO A 162 -1.74 2.82 -11.60
CA PRO A 162 -2.80 2.61 -12.58
C PRO A 162 -3.01 3.81 -13.50
N THR A 163 -2.35 4.95 -13.27
CA THR A 163 -2.47 6.13 -14.14
C THR A 163 -1.43 6.14 -15.25
N SER A 164 -1.92 6.21 -16.50
CA SER A 164 -1.11 6.21 -17.72
C SER A 164 -1.40 7.46 -18.56
N LEU A 165 -0.43 7.87 -19.38
CA LEU A 165 -0.57 9.02 -20.27
C LEU A 165 -1.39 8.64 -21.51
N LEU A 166 -2.54 9.29 -21.70
CA LEU A 166 -3.39 9.13 -22.89
C LEU A 166 -2.88 10.02 -24.05
N GLN A 167 -2.49 11.25 -23.71
CA GLN A 167 -2.11 12.29 -24.66
C GLN A 167 -1.16 13.26 -23.97
N ALA A 168 -0.15 13.76 -24.70
CA ALA A 168 0.62 14.92 -24.29
C ALA A 168 1.01 15.80 -25.47
N LYS A 169 1.18 17.10 -25.22
CA LYS A 169 1.80 18.05 -26.14
C LYS A 169 3.31 17.88 -26.05
N LEU A 170 3.92 17.41 -27.14
CA LEU A 170 5.36 17.15 -27.22
C LEU A 170 6.13 18.34 -27.81
N PRO A 171 7.45 18.46 -27.57
CA PRO A 171 8.27 19.49 -28.19
C PRO A 171 8.38 19.27 -29.71
N GLY A 172 7.86 20.21 -30.51
CA GLY A 172 7.98 20.27 -31.98
C GLY A 172 7.48 21.61 -32.53
N ASP A 173 7.76 21.92 -33.79
CA ASP A 173 7.50 23.24 -34.41
C ASP A 173 6.01 23.65 -34.39
N ASP A 174 5.10 22.67 -34.31
CA ASP A 174 3.65 22.88 -34.44
C ASP A 174 2.88 22.69 -33.13
N GLY A 175 3.55 22.31 -32.03
CA GLY A 175 2.87 21.98 -30.76
C GLY A 175 1.87 20.83 -30.86
N ALA A 176 2.13 19.88 -31.78
CA ALA A 176 1.21 18.82 -32.12
C ALA A 176 0.81 17.94 -30.91
N THR A 177 -0.46 17.58 -30.89
CA THR A 177 -1.06 16.66 -29.93
C THR A 177 -1.11 15.27 -30.56
N THR A 178 -0.45 14.29 -29.94
CA THR A 178 -0.51 12.89 -30.40
C THR A 178 -1.17 12.00 -29.34
N ALA A 179 -1.95 11.02 -29.77
CA ALA A 179 -2.23 9.83 -28.95
C ALA A 179 -0.93 9.04 -28.89
N LEU A 180 -0.41 8.80 -27.68
CA LEU A 180 0.99 8.40 -27.54
C LEU A 180 1.13 6.90 -27.29
N ASN A 181 2.15 6.31 -27.90
CA ASN A 181 2.73 5.07 -27.42
C ASN A 181 3.57 5.38 -26.16
N PRO A 182 3.25 4.81 -24.98
CA PRO A 182 3.99 5.03 -23.74
C PRO A 182 5.51 4.76 -23.85
N HIS A 183 5.96 3.93 -24.79
CA HIS A 183 7.38 3.68 -25.01
C HIS A 183 8.12 4.80 -25.75
N GLU A 184 7.47 5.46 -26.72
CA GLU A 184 8.06 6.57 -27.47
C GLU A 184 8.21 7.82 -26.59
N ILE A 185 7.34 7.94 -25.58
CA ILE A 185 7.35 8.99 -24.56
C ILE A 185 8.62 8.98 -23.71
N SER A 186 9.13 7.79 -23.34
CA SER A 186 10.19 7.73 -22.33
C SER A 186 11.41 8.51 -22.79
N GLU A 187 11.81 8.46 -24.06
CA GLU A 187 12.99 9.20 -24.55
C GLU A 187 12.74 10.72 -24.70
N GLN A 188 11.51 11.14 -25.01
CA GLN A 188 11.17 12.54 -25.31
C GLN A 188 10.68 13.34 -24.09
N ILE A 189 10.25 12.65 -23.03
CA ILE A 189 9.85 13.24 -21.73
C ILE A 189 10.98 13.08 -20.66
N GLY A 190 12.18 12.60 -21.05
CA GLY A 190 13.39 12.69 -20.21
C GLY A 190 14.01 11.36 -19.72
N GLY A 191 13.67 10.24 -20.32
CA GLY A 191 13.93 8.87 -19.83
C GLY A 191 15.29 8.26 -20.15
N GLY A 192 16.30 9.04 -20.53
CA GLY A 192 17.64 8.52 -20.84
C GLY A 192 18.56 8.42 -19.62
N GLU A 193 18.65 9.49 -18.83
CA GLU A 193 19.68 9.66 -17.81
C GLU A 193 19.08 10.49 -16.67
N HIS A 194 19.40 10.15 -15.41
CA HIS A 194 18.90 10.78 -14.16
C HIS A 194 17.61 10.16 -13.60
N ALA A 195 17.79 9.14 -12.76
CA ALA A 195 16.73 8.50 -12.01
C ALA A 195 17.00 8.67 -10.51
N HIS A 196 16.28 9.56 -9.83
CA HIS A 196 16.13 9.47 -8.37
C HIS A 196 14.75 9.96 -7.92
N HIS A 197 14.20 9.21 -6.97
CA HIS A 197 13.01 9.46 -6.14
C HIS A 197 11.60 9.32 -6.75
N CYS A 198 11.44 9.25 -8.08
CA CYS A 198 10.23 8.73 -8.75
C CYS A 198 10.55 8.00 -10.08
N GLY A 199 11.73 7.37 -10.20
CA GLY A 199 12.24 6.88 -11.49
C GLY A 199 12.70 8.02 -12.42
N PRO A 200 13.09 7.73 -13.68
CA PRO A 200 13.64 8.73 -14.63
C PRO A 200 12.62 9.77 -15.12
N LEU A 201 11.45 9.84 -14.48
CA LEU A 201 10.33 10.69 -14.80
C LEU A 201 9.85 11.33 -13.49
N GLU A 202 10.65 12.27 -12.94
CA GLU A 202 10.22 13.08 -11.78
C GLU A 202 8.81 13.67 -11.99
N PHE A 203 8.45 13.90 -13.26
CA PHE A 203 7.10 14.19 -13.73
C PHE A 203 6.79 13.48 -15.07
N TYR A 204 6.31 12.23 -15.04
CA TYR A 204 5.94 11.53 -16.29
C TYR A 204 4.85 12.23 -17.11
N TYR A 205 4.12 13.14 -16.47
CA TYR A 205 3.01 13.89 -17.05
C TYR A 205 3.30 15.38 -17.27
N VAL A 206 4.51 15.89 -16.92
CA VAL A 206 4.89 17.27 -17.23
C VAL A 206 5.75 17.25 -18.50
N PRO A 207 5.34 17.94 -19.57
CA PRO A 207 6.15 18.06 -20.78
C PRO A 207 7.53 18.66 -20.50
N LYS A 208 8.59 18.06 -21.06
CA LYS A 208 9.98 18.49 -20.87
C LYS A 208 10.22 19.98 -21.14
N LYS A 209 9.55 20.55 -22.15
CA LYS A 209 9.65 22.00 -22.48
C LYS A 209 9.17 22.91 -21.34
N ILE A 210 8.15 22.48 -20.59
CA ILE A 210 7.64 23.20 -19.42
C ILE A 210 8.64 23.05 -18.28
N GLU A 211 9.10 21.83 -18.00
CA GLU A 211 10.12 21.53 -16.98
C GLU A 211 11.40 22.35 -17.23
N ASP A 212 12.00 22.27 -18.43
CA ASP A 212 13.21 22.99 -18.80
C ASP A 212 13.06 24.50 -18.63
N ARG A 213 11.88 25.07 -18.96
CA ARG A 213 11.62 26.50 -18.81
C ARG A 213 11.54 26.91 -17.35
N VAL A 214 10.91 26.11 -16.49
CA VAL A 214 10.86 26.37 -15.05
C VAL A 214 12.26 26.26 -14.43
N LEU A 215 13.05 25.27 -14.87
CA LEU A 215 14.40 25.02 -14.37
C LEU A 215 15.45 26.02 -14.87
N ALA A 216 15.29 26.59 -16.07
CA ALA A 216 16.27 27.50 -16.68
C ALA A 216 16.59 28.74 -15.82
N GLY A 217 15.70 29.10 -14.89
CA GLY A 217 15.88 30.22 -13.98
C GLY A 217 16.60 29.89 -12.67
N ARG A 218 16.99 28.63 -12.43
CA ARG A 218 17.54 28.16 -11.14
C ARG A 218 19.06 28.19 -11.09
N THR A 219 19.62 28.50 -9.92
CA THR A 219 21.08 28.37 -9.69
C THR A 219 21.48 26.90 -9.56
N SER A 220 22.79 26.63 -9.66
CA SER A 220 23.31 25.28 -9.42
C SER A 220 23.04 24.80 -7.99
N GLU A 221 23.03 25.69 -6.98
CA GLU A 221 22.63 25.30 -5.62
C GLU A 221 21.16 24.92 -5.54
N GLU A 222 20.27 25.68 -6.20
CA GLU A 222 18.84 25.37 -6.23
C GLU A 222 18.55 24.04 -6.94
N LEU A 223 19.23 23.77 -8.05
CA LEU A 223 19.13 22.49 -8.78
C LEU A 223 19.62 21.30 -7.94
N ALA A 224 20.56 21.51 -7.03
CA ALA A 224 21.09 20.47 -6.16
C ALA A 224 20.27 20.25 -4.88
N SER A 225 19.51 21.26 -4.43
CA SER A 225 18.85 21.27 -3.12
C SER A 225 17.33 21.14 -3.16
N ARG A 226 16.71 21.35 -4.32
CA ARG A 226 15.25 21.32 -4.50
C ARG A 226 14.85 20.25 -5.51
N PRO A 227 13.64 19.65 -5.39
CA PRO A 227 13.09 18.83 -6.46
C PRO A 227 12.90 19.68 -7.73
N LYS A 228 12.81 19.04 -8.91
CA LYS A 228 12.71 19.79 -10.18
C LYS A 228 11.48 20.70 -10.27
N LEU A 229 10.37 20.31 -9.65
CA LEU A 229 9.20 21.15 -9.43
C LEU A 229 8.75 21.00 -7.98
N ASP A 230 8.38 22.11 -7.34
CA ASP A 230 7.80 22.17 -6.00
C ASP A 230 6.62 23.16 -5.95
N ILE A 231 5.99 23.25 -4.78
CA ILE A 231 4.84 24.15 -4.59
C ILE A 231 5.20 25.63 -4.81
N ASP A 232 6.46 26.03 -4.60
CA ASP A 232 6.86 27.43 -4.72
C ASP A 232 6.86 27.89 -6.18
N ASP A 233 7.10 26.98 -7.12
CA ASP A 233 6.96 27.27 -8.56
C ASP A 233 5.51 27.66 -8.90
N PHE A 234 4.51 26.95 -8.35
CA PHE A 234 3.09 27.26 -8.55
C PHE A 234 2.63 28.50 -7.79
N ARG A 235 3.22 28.78 -6.62
CA ARG A 235 2.97 30.03 -5.89
C ARG A 235 3.43 31.24 -6.72
N LYS A 236 4.62 31.13 -7.33
CA LYS A 236 5.21 32.16 -8.19
C LYS A 236 4.45 32.34 -9.50
N ASP A 237 4.00 31.25 -10.11
CA ASP A 237 3.21 31.26 -11.34
C ASP A 237 1.99 30.32 -11.24
N PRO A 238 0.85 30.80 -10.71
CA PRO A 238 -0.37 29.99 -10.62
C PRO A 238 -0.90 29.52 -11.98
N GLY A 239 -0.55 30.21 -13.07
CA GLY A 239 -0.91 29.83 -14.44
C GLY A 239 -0.26 28.51 -14.88
N LEU A 240 0.84 28.13 -14.25
CA LEU A 240 1.57 26.88 -14.53
C LEU A 240 0.71 25.64 -14.34
N ILE A 241 -0.22 25.64 -13.38
CA ILE A 241 -1.14 24.52 -13.16
C ILE A 241 -1.95 24.26 -14.42
N LYS A 242 -2.62 25.31 -14.94
CA LYS A 242 -3.44 25.23 -16.14
C LYS A 242 -2.60 24.81 -17.35
N GLU A 243 -1.39 25.35 -17.48
CA GLU A 243 -0.52 25.02 -18.59
C GLU A 243 -0.14 23.53 -18.63
N ILE A 244 0.22 22.95 -17.48
CA ILE A 244 0.55 21.52 -17.38
C ILE A 244 -0.68 20.66 -17.67
N VAL A 245 -1.81 20.99 -17.06
CA VAL A 245 -3.07 20.24 -17.23
C VAL A 245 -3.56 20.28 -18.68
N ASP A 246 -3.49 21.43 -19.34
CA ASP A 246 -3.85 21.58 -20.77
C ASP A 246 -2.89 20.85 -21.71
N ALA A 247 -1.71 20.45 -21.22
CA ALA A 247 -0.68 19.83 -22.02
C ALA A 247 -0.67 18.32 -21.93
N SER A 248 -1.36 17.69 -20.98
CA SER A 248 -1.33 16.24 -20.80
C SER A 248 -2.63 15.71 -20.23
N ILE A 249 -3.04 14.54 -20.73
CA ILE A 249 -4.29 13.87 -20.32
C ILE A 249 -3.93 12.47 -19.83
N LEU A 250 -4.39 12.12 -18.63
CA LEU A 250 -4.18 10.82 -18.00
C LEU A 250 -5.43 9.96 -18.07
N TYR A 251 -5.26 8.64 -18.08
CA TYR A 251 -6.35 7.69 -17.92
C TYR A 251 -5.98 6.61 -16.90
N VAL A 252 -6.98 5.87 -16.42
CA VAL A 252 -6.78 4.72 -15.54
C VAL A 252 -6.64 3.48 -16.41
N ASP A 253 -5.45 2.91 -16.40
CA ASP A 253 -5.13 1.62 -16.98
C ASP A 253 -5.55 0.52 -16.01
N THR A 254 -6.59 -0.24 -16.39
CA THR A 254 -7.09 -1.37 -15.60
C THR A 254 -6.34 -2.67 -15.89
N ALA A 255 -5.55 -2.73 -16.97
CA ALA A 255 -4.80 -3.92 -17.35
C ALA A 255 -3.66 -4.23 -16.37
N VAL A 256 -3.17 -3.22 -15.65
CA VAL A 256 -2.11 -3.34 -14.63
C VAL A 256 -2.35 -4.46 -13.61
N ASN A 257 -3.63 -4.75 -13.28
CA ASN A 257 -3.99 -5.84 -12.39
C ASN A 257 -3.68 -7.20 -13.02
N THR A 258 -4.12 -7.42 -14.26
CA THR A 258 -3.89 -8.67 -14.98
C THR A 258 -2.41 -8.88 -15.27
N ASP A 259 -1.67 -7.81 -15.57
CA ASP A 259 -0.24 -7.86 -15.84
C ASP A 259 0.56 -8.27 -14.59
N LEU A 260 0.29 -7.65 -13.44
CA LEU A 260 0.93 -8.03 -12.17
C LEU A 260 0.62 -9.49 -11.80
N ALA A 261 -0.65 -9.88 -11.91
CA ALA A 261 -1.07 -11.26 -11.59
C ALA A 261 -0.37 -12.28 -12.49
N THR A 262 -0.25 -11.97 -13.78
CA THR A 262 0.45 -12.81 -14.76
C THR A 262 1.94 -12.90 -14.44
N ALA A 263 2.59 -11.77 -14.13
CA ALA A 263 4.00 -11.73 -13.77
C ALA A 263 4.30 -12.59 -12.52
N ILE A 264 3.45 -12.51 -11.49
CA ILE A 264 3.60 -13.31 -10.27
C ILE A 264 3.38 -14.79 -10.55
N LYS A 265 2.33 -15.14 -11.30
CA LYS A 265 2.02 -16.53 -11.65
C LYS A 265 3.15 -17.18 -12.45
N ASN A 266 3.75 -16.44 -13.37
CA ASN A 266 4.80 -16.93 -14.27
C ASN A 266 6.22 -16.84 -13.68
N SER A 267 6.37 -16.30 -12.46
CA SER A 267 7.67 -16.04 -11.83
C SER A 267 8.48 -17.29 -11.44
N GLY A 268 7.82 -18.44 -11.27
CA GLY A 268 8.46 -19.64 -10.71
C GLY A 268 8.87 -19.52 -9.22
N MET A 269 8.45 -18.48 -8.49
CA MET A 269 8.75 -18.31 -7.07
C MET A 269 8.34 -19.53 -6.22
N SER A 270 9.03 -19.76 -5.10
CA SER A 270 8.60 -20.69 -4.05
C SER A 270 7.44 -20.13 -3.20
N GLU A 271 6.81 -20.97 -2.39
CA GLU A 271 5.80 -20.53 -1.41
C GLU A 271 6.37 -19.55 -0.37
N ALA A 272 7.59 -19.78 0.13
CA ALA A 272 8.24 -18.87 1.06
C ALA A 272 8.48 -17.49 0.42
N GLN A 273 8.93 -17.45 -0.83
CA GLN A 273 9.12 -16.21 -1.59
C GLN A 273 7.78 -15.50 -1.85
N ARG A 274 6.78 -16.22 -2.37
CA ARG A 274 5.42 -15.67 -2.59
C ARG A 274 4.82 -15.09 -1.32
N SER A 275 5.05 -15.73 -0.17
CA SER A 275 4.53 -15.25 1.12
C SER A 275 5.11 -13.92 1.60
N ARG A 276 6.13 -13.37 0.93
CA ARG A 276 6.71 -12.05 1.21
C ARG A 276 6.06 -10.94 0.41
N LEU A 277 5.22 -11.26 -0.56
CA LEU A 277 4.61 -10.31 -1.46
C LEU A 277 3.13 -10.18 -1.15
N ASP A 278 2.63 -8.95 -1.11
CA ASP A 278 1.20 -8.63 -1.01
C ASP A 278 0.80 -7.83 -2.26
N PRO A 279 0.48 -8.51 -3.37
CA PRO A 279 0.02 -7.84 -4.59
C PRO A 279 -1.30 -7.14 -4.34
N MET A 280 -1.47 -5.96 -4.90
CA MET A 280 -2.63 -5.12 -4.65
C MET A 280 -3.31 -4.72 -5.96
N ILE A 281 -4.65 -4.63 -5.93
CA ILE A 281 -5.47 -4.21 -7.07
C ILE A 281 -5.51 -2.68 -7.10
N THR A 282 -4.95 -2.06 -8.14
CA THR A 282 -4.88 -0.59 -8.29
C THR A 282 -5.75 -0.08 -9.44
N GLY A 283 -5.85 -0.85 -10.52
CA GLY A 283 -6.54 -0.46 -11.75
C GLY A 283 -8.07 -0.53 -11.62
N LEU A 284 -8.68 0.43 -10.93
CA LEU A 284 -10.12 0.52 -10.73
C LEU A 284 -10.65 1.93 -11.04
N HIS A 285 -11.78 2.01 -11.74
CA HIS A 285 -12.51 3.27 -11.92
C HIS A 285 -13.41 3.51 -10.71
N LEU A 286 -12.95 4.33 -9.77
CA LEU A 286 -13.57 4.50 -8.44
C LEU A 286 -14.94 5.20 -8.49
N GLY A 287 -15.23 5.96 -9.54
CA GLY A 287 -16.55 6.55 -9.76
C GLY A 287 -17.53 5.69 -10.55
N ASP A 288 -17.14 4.50 -11.02
CA ASP A 288 -18.06 3.56 -11.69
C ASP A 288 -19.00 2.92 -10.64
N PRO A 289 -20.34 3.07 -10.75
CA PRO A 289 -21.29 2.40 -9.85
C PRO A 289 -21.15 0.88 -9.77
N ARG A 290 -20.49 0.23 -10.74
CA ARG A 290 -20.20 -1.21 -10.78
C ARG A 290 -18.77 -1.59 -10.38
N VAL A 291 -18.00 -0.66 -9.79
CA VAL A 291 -16.61 -0.93 -9.40
C VAL A 291 -16.47 -2.15 -8.49
N SER A 292 -17.45 -2.42 -7.62
CA SER A 292 -17.49 -3.62 -6.78
C SER A 292 -17.59 -4.92 -7.59
N ASP A 293 -18.40 -4.96 -8.64
CA ASP A 293 -18.51 -6.12 -9.53
C ASP A 293 -17.19 -6.32 -10.29
N ARG A 294 -16.51 -5.23 -10.67
CA ARG A 294 -15.17 -5.28 -11.28
C ARG A 294 -14.15 -5.91 -10.33
N LEU A 295 -14.16 -5.53 -9.05
CA LEU A 295 -13.32 -6.17 -8.04
C LEU A 295 -13.56 -7.69 -7.95
N LEU A 296 -14.83 -8.12 -7.90
CA LEU A 296 -15.18 -9.55 -7.85
C LEU A 296 -14.70 -10.30 -9.09
N HIS A 297 -14.83 -9.69 -10.28
CA HIS A 297 -14.28 -10.25 -11.51
C HIS A 297 -12.75 -10.39 -11.49
N GLU A 298 -12.04 -9.37 -11.03
CA GLU A 298 -10.58 -9.41 -10.94
C GLU A 298 -10.12 -10.52 -9.98
N LEU A 299 -10.68 -10.58 -8.77
CA LEU A 299 -10.36 -11.62 -7.80
C LEU A 299 -10.68 -13.03 -8.32
N TYR A 300 -11.79 -13.20 -9.05
CA TYR A 300 -12.17 -14.50 -9.59
C TYR A 300 -11.20 -14.98 -10.68
N LYS A 301 -10.76 -14.08 -11.56
CA LYS A 301 -9.80 -14.41 -12.63
C LYS A 301 -8.39 -14.66 -12.10
N THR A 302 -8.03 -14.01 -10.99
CA THR A 302 -6.67 -13.97 -10.45
C THR A 302 -6.55 -14.65 -9.09
N LYS A 303 -7.43 -15.62 -8.80
CA LYS A 303 -7.47 -16.32 -7.51
C LYS A 303 -6.07 -16.74 -7.04
N GLY A 304 -5.81 -16.53 -5.76
CA GLY A 304 -4.51 -16.78 -5.13
C GLY A 304 -3.54 -15.61 -5.13
N THR A 305 -3.82 -14.53 -5.88
CA THR A 305 -2.81 -13.49 -6.16
C THR A 305 -2.89 -12.30 -5.20
N PHE A 306 -4.02 -11.60 -5.16
CA PHE A 306 -4.09 -10.29 -4.49
C PHE A 306 -4.38 -10.40 -3.00
N THR A 307 -3.73 -9.54 -2.19
CA THR A 307 -3.99 -9.42 -0.75
C THR A 307 -4.98 -8.30 -0.47
N GLY A 308 -5.00 -7.24 -1.27
CA GLY A 308 -5.87 -6.09 -1.03
C GLY A 308 -6.06 -5.19 -2.24
N ILE A 309 -6.60 -4.00 -1.97
CA ILE A 309 -6.86 -2.95 -2.95
C ILE A 309 -5.90 -1.81 -2.65
N GLY A 310 -5.28 -1.25 -3.66
CA GLY A 310 -4.52 -0.02 -3.54
C GLY A 310 -3.10 -0.11 -4.10
N GLU A 311 -2.41 1.00 -4.25
CA GLU A 311 -2.94 2.33 -4.01
C GLU A 311 -4.02 2.72 -5.05
N ILE A 312 -5.17 3.18 -4.54
CA ILE A 312 -6.22 3.79 -5.34
C ILE A 312 -6.26 5.29 -5.06
N THR A 313 -6.38 6.10 -6.11
CA THR A 313 -6.21 7.55 -6.04
C THR A 313 -7.53 8.29 -6.24
N VAL A 314 -7.89 9.17 -5.30
CA VAL A 314 -9.08 10.02 -5.36
C VAL A 314 -8.72 11.46 -5.72
N HIS A 315 -7.99 12.14 -4.84
CA HIS A 315 -7.45 13.48 -5.06
C HIS A 315 -5.93 13.42 -4.98
N LYS A 316 -5.26 13.93 -6.01
CA LYS A 316 -3.80 14.00 -6.05
C LYS A 316 -3.35 15.16 -6.92
N GLU A 317 -2.89 16.23 -6.28
CA GLU A 317 -2.17 17.35 -6.90
C GLU A 317 -2.67 17.72 -8.31
N LEU A 318 -1.82 17.56 -9.34
CA LEU A 318 -2.18 17.81 -10.73
C LEU A 318 -2.93 16.64 -11.37
N VAL A 319 -2.74 15.42 -10.86
CA VAL A 319 -3.28 14.18 -11.43
C VAL A 319 -4.81 14.23 -11.45
N GLU A 320 -5.44 14.81 -10.42
CA GLU A 320 -6.91 14.93 -10.38
C GLU A 320 -7.47 15.78 -11.52
N ASP A 321 -6.76 16.84 -11.92
CA ASP A 321 -7.15 17.73 -13.01
C ASP A 321 -6.86 17.14 -14.40
N MET A 322 -5.79 16.34 -14.50
CA MET A 322 -5.34 15.74 -15.75
C MET A 322 -6.13 14.49 -16.13
N PHE A 323 -6.92 13.94 -15.23
CA PHE A 323 -7.67 12.72 -15.49
C PHE A 323 -8.73 12.96 -16.59
N ALA A 324 -8.65 12.21 -17.69
CA ALA A 324 -9.57 12.28 -18.84
C ALA A 324 -11.04 12.13 -18.44
N GLY A 325 -11.29 11.44 -17.33
CA GLY A 325 -12.58 11.26 -16.70
C GLY A 325 -12.73 12.01 -15.38
N GLY A 326 -12.04 13.14 -15.14
CA GLY A 326 -12.02 13.86 -13.84
C GLY A 326 -13.40 14.04 -13.20
N ARG A 327 -14.40 14.37 -14.03
CA ARG A 327 -15.82 14.52 -13.61
C ARG A 327 -16.58 13.21 -13.41
N LEU A 328 -15.97 12.08 -13.75
CA LEU A 328 -16.49 10.72 -13.60
C LEU A 328 -15.80 9.94 -12.48
N GLN A 329 -14.67 10.41 -11.92
CA GLN A 329 -13.98 9.75 -10.80
C GLN A 329 -14.71 9.96 -9.46
N ALA A 330 -14.38 9.15 -8.45
CA ALA A 330 -14.75 9.43 -7.06
C ALA A 330 -14.18 10.79 -6.60
N SER A 331 -14.90 11.49 -5.73
CA SER A 331 -14.46 12.80 -5.21
C SER A 331 -15.08 13.08 -3.85
N THR A 332 -14.24 13.49 -2.90
CA THR A 332 -14.63 13.79 -1.49
C THR A 332 -15.57 14.98 -1.38
N GLN A 333 -15.65 15.79 -2.44
CA GLN A 333 -16.40 17.03 -2.50
C GLN A 333 -17.75 16.88 -3.20
N THR A 334 -18.11 15.67 -3.65
CA THR A 334 -19.34 15.43 -4.42
C THR A 334 -20.03 14.12 -4.02
N PRO A 335 -21.31 13.91 -4.38
CA PRO A 335 -21.99 12.62 -4.20
C PRO A 335 -21.33 11.43 -4.93
N ARG A 336 -20.34 11.68 -5.80
CA ARG A 336 -19.58 10.64 -6.52
C ARG A 336 -18.65 9.82 -5.61
N MET A 337 -18.61 10.11 -4.31
CA MET A 337 -17.96 9.24 -3.33
C MET A 337 -18.72 7.93 -3.07
N GLU A 338 -20.01 7.86 -3.43
CA GLU A 338 -20.86 6.70 -3.14
C GLU A 338 -20.37 5.38 -3.78
N PRO A 339 -19.96 5.33 -5.07
CA PRO A 339 -19.39 4.10 -5.65
C PRO A 339 -18.13 3.62 -4.92
N LEU A 340 -17.23 4.52 -4.53
CA LEU A 340 -16.06 4.18 -3.73
C LEU A 340 -16.46 3.68 -2.33
N THR A 341 -17.48 4.28 -1.71
CA THR A 341 -17.97 3.82 -0.40
C THR A 341 -18.54 2.39 -0.48
N LYS A 342 -19.25 2.06 -1.56
CA LYS A 342 -19.70 0.68 -1.83
C LYS A 342 -18.55 -0.28 -2.09
N LEU A 343 -17.51 0.15 -2.81
CA LEU A 343 -16.29 -0.64 -2.99
C LEU A 343 -15.64 -0.95 -1.64
N MET A 344 -15.52 0.06 -0.78
CA MET A 344 -14.97 -0.07 0.57
C MET A 344 -15.81 -1.04 1.40
N GLU A 345 -17.14 -0.95 1.38
CA GLU A 345 -18.02 -1.90 2.07
C GLU A 345 -17.78 -3.34 1.60
N VAL A 346 -17.72 -3.57 0.29
CA VAL A 346 -17.42 -4.90 -0.27
C VAL A 346 -16.02 -5.39 0.11
N ALA A 347 -15.03 -4.50 0.12
CA ALA A 347 -13.67 -4.82 0.56
C ALA A 347 -13.65 -5.32 2.02
N GLY A 348 -14.44 -4.72 2.90
CA GLY A 348 -14.61 -5.17 4.29
C GLY A 348 -15.23 -6.56 4.39
N VAL A 349 -16.23 -6.87 3.56
CA VAL A 349 -16.83 -8.22 3.52
C VAL A 349 -15.82 -9.27 3.05
N ILE A 350 -15.02 -8.97 2.03
CA ILE A 350 -13.96 -9.87 1.53
C ILE A 350 -12.84 -10.01 2.57
N GLY A 351 -12.57 -8.95 3.34
CA GLY A 351 -11.44 -8.86 4.26
C GLY A 351 -10.17 -8.34 3.59
N THR A 352 -10.29 -7.65 2.46
CA THR A 352 -9.16 -6.96 1.79
C THR A 352 -8.92 -5.60 2.45
N PRO A 353 -7.68 -5.26 2.83
CA PRO A 353 -7.33 -3.91 3.22
C PRO A 353 -7.32 -3.00 1.98
N VAL A 354 -7.53 -1.70 2.20
CA VAL A 354 -7.52 -0.70 1.14
C VAL A 354 -6.47 0.37 1.44
N VAL A 355 -5.53 0.56 0.53
CA VAL A 355 -4.57 1.67 0.56
C VAL A 355 -5.09 2.80 -0.32
N LEU A 356 -5.29 3.95 0.29
CA LEU A 356 -5.94 5.12 -0.31
C LEU A 356 -4.94 6.26 -0.46
N HIS A 357 -4.68 6.66 -1.71
CA HIS A 357 -4.14 7.98 -2.02
C HIS A 357 -5.30 8.97 -2.02
N CYS A 358 -5.26 9.90 -1.10
CA CYS A 358 -6.07 11.09 -1.21
C CYS A 358 -5.34 12.20 -0.48
N ASP A 359 -4.95 13.24 -1.21
CA ASP A 359 -4.40 14.41 -0.56
C ASP A 359 -5.45 14.99 0.41
N ILE A 360 -5.01 15.40 1.61
CA ILE A 360 -5.89 16.01 2.61
C ILE A 360 -6.43 17.37 2.13
N ASP A 361 -5.67 18.01 1.25
CA ASP A 361 -5.95 19.30 0.67
C ASP A 361 -5.70 19.29 -0.84
N ASN A 362 -5.95 20.40 -1.54
CA ASN A 362 -5.60 20.52 -2.96
C ASN A 362 -4.59 21.65 -3.23
N LEU A 363 -3.87 21.51 -4.35
CA LEU A 363 -2.83 22.43 -4.78
C LEU A 363 -3.37 23.86 -5.03
N HIS A 364 -4.53 23.97 -5.68
CA HIS A 364 -5.12 25.27 -6.04
C HIS A 364 -5.38 26.13 -4.81
N ASP A 365 -6.03 25.55 -3.80
CA ASP A 365 -6.38 26.25 -2.57
C ASP A 365 -5.13 26.65 -1.78
N GLN A 366 -4.09 25.80 -1.70
CA GLN A 366 -2.84 26.15 -1.01
C GLN A 366 -2.08 27.27 -1.72
N VAL A 367 -2.09 27.29 -3.06
CA VAL A 367 -1.50 28.37 -3.87
C VAL A 367 -2.29 29.67 -3.70
N GLU A 368 -3.62 29.60 -3.74
CA GLU A 368 -4.49 30.76 -3.53
C GLU A 368 -4.30 31.33 -2.12
N GLU A 369 -4.29 30.48 -1.09
CA GLU A 369 -4.12 30.87 0.30
C GLU A 369 -2.79 31.62 0.48
N PHE A 370 -1.68 31.07 -0.02
CA PHE A 370 -0.37 31.72 0.03
C PHE A 370 -0.38 33.11 -0.63
N ASN A 371 -0.92 33.19 -1.85
CA ASN A 371 -0.98 34.44 -2.63
C ASN A 371 -1.95 35.48 -2.05
N SER A 372 -2.93 35.05 -1.25
CA SER A 372 -3.87 35.93 -0.55
C SER A 372 -3.27 36.53 0.73
N LYS A 373 -2.45 35.78 1.47
CA LYS A 373 -1.77 36.24 2.70
C LYS A 373 -0.79 37.38 2.45
N GLY A 374 -0.12 37.37 1.30
CA GLY A 374 0.75 38.48 0.86
C GLY A 374 0.03 39.81 0.60
N LYS A 375 -1.32 39.82 0.58
CA LYS A 375 -2.15 41.02 0.34
C LYS A 375 -2.72 41.64 1.63
N GLY A 376 -2.17 41.29 2.79
CA GLY A 376 -2.55 41.90 4.08
C GLY A 376 -3.94 41.49 4.59
N LYS A 377 -4.52 40.40 4.07
CA LYS A 377 -5.71 39.79 4.64
C LYS A 377 -5.28 38.80 5.72
N ALA A 378 -5.70 39.04 6.96
CA ALA A 378 -5.77 37.97 7.96
C ALA A 378 -6.84 36.99 7.46
N SER A 379 -6.44 35.88 6.85
CA SER A 379 -7.37 34.80 6.54
C SER A 379 -7.52 33.95 7.79
N GLU A 380 -8.76 33.73 8.23
CA GLU A 380 -9.04 32.63 9.16
C GLU A 380 -8.48 31.32 8.57
N ALA A 381 -7.92 30.47 9.42
CA ALA A 381 -7.39 29.18 8.98
C ALA A 381 -8.50 28.37 8.30
N ARG A 382 -8.27 28.00 7.04
CA ARG A 382 -9.20 27.19 6.26
C ARG A 382 -9.02 25.72 6.64
N LEU A 383 -10.12 24.97 6.68
CA LEU A 383 -10.03 23.51 6.73
C LEU A 383 -9.51 22.96 5.40
N PRO A 384 -8.63 21.95 5.41
CA PRO A 384 -8.19 21.29 4.18
C PRO A 384 -9.37 20.79 3.35
N ALA A 385 -9.27 20.94 2.01
CA ALA A 385 -10.40 20.79 1.10
C ALA A 385 -11.08 19.41 1.16
N ASN A 386 -10.29 18.35 1.40
CA ASN A 386 -10.77 16.98 1.32
C ASN A 386 -11.04 16.36 2.70
N LEU A 387 -10.65 17.03 3.78
CA LEU A 387 -10.74 16.50 5.15
C LEU A 387 -12.17 16.11 5.55
N GLU A 388 -13.16 16.95 5.26
CA GLU A 388 -14.54 16.66 5.67
C GLU A 388 -15.14 15.48 4.92
N GLY A 389 -14.88 15.37 3.61
CA GLY A 389 -15.35 14.25 2.81
C GLY A 389 -14.68 12.94 3.19
N LEU A 390 -13.36 12.97 3.47
CA LEU A 390 -12.63 11.83 4.00
C LEU A 390 -13.15 11.41 5.38
N ARG A 391 -13.38 12.36 6.30
CA ARG A 391 -13.96 12.09 7.62
C ARG A 391 -15.31 11.39 7.49
N LYS A 392 -16.20 11.88 6.62
CA LYS A 392 -17.50 11.25 6.36
C LYS A 392 -17.36 9.82 5.85
N MET A 393 -16.44 9.57 4.91
CA MET A 393 -16.22 8.22 4.39
C MET A 393 -15.62 7.30 5.45
N PHE A 394 -14.58 7.73 6.17
CA PHE A 394 -13.92 6.90 7.19
C PHE A 394 -14.83 6.54 8.37
N SER A 395 -15.79 7.40 8.69
CA SER A 395 -16.78 7.19 9.77
C SER A 395 -18.10 6.58 9.27
N ASP A 396 -18.24 6.28 7.98
CA ASP A 396 -19.45 5.65 7.45
C ASP A 396 -19.60 4.23 8.05
N PRO A 397 -20.72 3.89 8.70
CA PRO A 397 -20.92 2.57 9.30
C PRO A 397 -20.76 1.40 8.33
N ARG A 398 -20.97 1.63 7.02
CA ARG A 398 -20.79 0.61 5.98
C ARG A 398 -19.33 0.18 5.82
N VAL A 399 -18.36 1.05 6.14
CA VAL A 399 -16.93 0.77 5.93
C VAL A 399 -16.19 0.33 7.18
N GLN A 400 -16.88 0.18 8.32
CA GLN A 400 -16.26 -0.12 9.62
C GLN A 400 -15.45 -1.43 9.64
N ASP A 401 -15.80 -2.39 8.78
CA ASP A 401 -15.12 -3.69 8.67
C ASP A 401 -13.88 -3.62 7.74
N THR A 402 -13.70 -2.51 7.04
CA THR A 402 -12.65 -2.33 6.04
C THR A 402 -11.43 -1.69 6.66
N LYS A 403 -10.29 -2.40 6.69
CA LYS A 403 -9.02 -1.82 7.11
C LYS A 403 -8.54 -0.84 6.05
N ILE A 404 -8.57 0.46 6.36
CA ILE A 404 -8.11 1.52 5.48
C ILE A 404 -6.68 1.87 5.88
N VAL A 405 -5.79 2.08 4.92
CA VAL A 405 -4.48 2.71 5.11
C VAL A 405 -4.49 3.99 4.28
N TRP A 406 -4.58 5.14 4.95
CA TRP A 406 -4.50 6.42 4.28
C TRP A 406 -3.03 6.79 4.11
N ALA A 407 -2.61 6.89 2.85
CA ALA A 407 -1.22 7.03 2.50
C ALA A 407 -0.61 8.37 2.93
N HIS A 408 0.72 8.39 3.02
CA HIS A 408 1.56 9.58 3.05
C HIS A 408 1.32 10.50 4.26
N GLY A 409 1.28 9.93 5.47
CA GLY A 409 1.12 10.71 6.69
C GLY A 409 -0.23 11.44 6.76
N GLY A 410 -1.26 10.85 6.18
CA GLY A 410 -2.59 11.44 6.09
C GLY A 410 -2.73 12.42 4.94
N GLY A 411 -2.37 11.99 3.73
CA GLY A 411 -2.62 12.74 2.50
C GLY A 411 -1.67 13.93 2.28
N LEU A 412 -0.41 13.81 2.69
CA LEU A 412 0.61 14.79 2.35
C LEU A 412 1.19 14.53 0.95
N GLY A 413 1.50 15.62 0.26
CA GLY A 413 1.96 15.67 -1.12
C GLY A 413 3.38 16.20 -1.25
N ARG A 414 3.90 16.22 -2.48
CA ARG A 414 5.00 17.08 -2.88
C ARG A 414 4.52 18.54 -2.94
N PHE A 415 3.32 18.75 -3.46
CA PHE A 415 2.66 20.06 -3.58
C PHE A 415 1.51 20.26 -2.59
N VAL A 416 1.20 19.25 -1.77
CA VAL A 416 0.27 19.38 -0.65
C VAL A 416 1.04 19.34 0.65
N GLN A 417 1.23 20.50 1.25
CA GLN A 417 2.01 20.64 2.49
C GLN A 417 1.14 20.45 3.73
N GLN A 418 1.79 20.06 4.83
CA GLN A 418 1.15 20.00 6.15
C GLN A 418 0.55 21.36 6.55
N GLY A 419 -0.77 21.39 6.75
CA GLY A 419 -1.49 22.55 7.28
C GLY A 419 -1.39 22.69 8.81
N GLU A 420 -1.90 23.81 9.33
CA GLU A 420 -2.05 24.01 10.78
C GLU A 420 -3.00 22.96 11.37
N GLY A 421 -2.65 22.40 12.54
CA GLY A 421 -3.48 21.39 13.21
C GLY A 421 -3.50 20.00 12.55
N HIS A 422 -2.67 19.73 11.54
CA HIS A 422 -2.63 18.43 10.84
C HIS A 422 -2.60 17.22 11.78
N LEU A 423 -1.63 17.18 12.70
CA LEU A 423 -1.50 16.06 13.64
C LEU A 423 -2.70 15.94 14.58
N ASP A 424 -3.36 17.03 14.95
CA ASP A 424 -4.54 16.98 15.80
C ASP A 424 -5.77 16.47 15.03
N ALA A 425 -5.88 16.81 13.75
CA ALA A 425 -6.88 16.21 12.86
C ALA A 425 -6.66 14.70 12.72
N LEU A 426 -5.41 14.25 12.54
CA LEU A 426 -5.08 12.81 12.48
C LEU A 426 -5.39 12.10 13.79
N LYS A 427 -5.01 12.65 14.94
CA LYS A 427 -5.35 12.08 16.27
C LYS A 427 -6.85 11.90 16.43
N LYS A 428 -7.62 12.92 16.03
CA LYS A 428 -9.08 12.87 16.09
C LYS A 428 -9.64 11.78 15.17
N LEU A 429 -9.18 11.70 13.93
CA LEU A 429 -9.62 10.67 12.98
C LEU A 429 -9.26 9.26 13.45
N LEU A 430 -8.05 9.04 14.00
CA LEU A 430 -7.65 7.74 14.52
C LEU A 430 -8.47 7.31 15.74
N ALA A 431 -8.92 8.27 16.56
CA ALA A 431 -9.82 8.01 17.68
C ALA A 431 -11.25 7.72 17.23
N ASP A 432 -11.76 8.49 16.25
CA ASP A 432 -13.15 8.39 15.78
C ASP A 432 -13.35 7.21 14.80
N CYS A 433 -12.30 6.76 14.11
CA CYS A 433 -12.35 5.72 13.08
C CYS A 433 -11.45 4.51 13.41
N PRO A 434 -11.96 3.45 14.08
CA PRO A 434 -11.18 2.28 14.50
C PRO A 434 -10.58 1.42 13.36
N ASN A 435 -11.05 1.64 12.14
CA ASN A 435 -10.63 0.94 10.93
C ASN A 435 -9.54 1.69 10.12
N LEU A 436 -9.24 2.95 10.47
CA LEU A 436 -8.28 3.82 9.78
C LEU A 436 -6.83 3.63 10.24
N ASN A 437 -5.93 3.27 9.35
CA ASN A 437 -4.50 3.22 9.58
C ASN A 437 -3.85 4.28 8.70
N LEU A 438 -2.60 4.62 9.01
CA LEU A 438 -1.79 5.50 8.17
C LEU A 438 -0.55 4.73 7.71
N ASP A 439 -0.05 5.04 6.52
CA ASP A 439 1.36 4.86 6.27
C ASP A 439 2.09 6.21 6.35
N ILE A 440 3.39 6.18 6.59
CA ILE A 440 4.28 7.34 6.45
C ILE A 440 5.19 7.13 5.25
N SER A 441 4.63 6.62 4.14
CA SER A 441 5.42 6.34 2.96
C SER A 441 5.91 7.62 2.29
N TRP A 442 6.90 7.47 1.40
CA TRP A 442 7.45 8.51 0.54
C TRP A 442 8.50 9.43 1.18
N SER A 443 9.53 9.73 0.40
CA SER A 443 10.62 10.61 0.82
C SER A 443 10.18 12.06 0.98
N GLU A 444 9.18 12.53 0.22
CA GLU A 444 8.63 13.89 0.41
C GLU A 444 7.93 14.03 1.77
N VAL A 445 7.23 12.99 2.22
CA VAL A 445 6.67 12.96 3.58
C VAL A 445 7.77 12.96 4.63
N ALA A 446 8.83 12.16 4.42
CA ALA A 446 9.98 12.15 5.31
C ALA A 446 10.65 13.54 5.43
N LYS A 447 10.75 14.31 4.33
CA LYS A 447 11.22 15.70 4.35
C LYS A 447 10.29 16.61 5.16
N GLN A 448 8.97 16.49 5.00
CA GLN A 448 8.01 17.29 5.77
C GLN A 448 8.05 16.96 7.27
N ILE A 449 8.17 15.68 7.62
CA ILE A 449 8.34 15.21 9.01
C ILE A 449 9.62 15.77 9.61
N GLY A 450 10.73 15.71 8.85
CA GLY A 450 12.07 16.12 9.29
C GLY A 450 12.45 17.56 8.97
N LYS A 451 11.52 18.44 8.57
CA LYS A 451 11.84 19.79 8.08
C LYS A 451 12.56 20.68 9.10
N ASP A 452 12.28 20.46 10.39
CA ASP A 452 12.90 21.12 11.53
C ASP A 452 12.72 20.25 12.79
N ASP A 453 13.44 20.58 13.87
CA ASP A 453 13.42 19.83 15.13
C ASP A 453 12.03 19.80 15.79
N GLN A 454 11.22 20.86 15.60
CA GLN A 454 9.89 20.95 16.16
C GLN A 454 8.93 19.97 15.46
N SER A 455 8.94 19.95 14.13
CA SER A 455 8.19 19.01 13.30
C SER A 455 8.59 17.58 13.61
N LEU A 456 9.90 17.31 13.65
CA LEU A 456 10.42 15.97 13.94
C LEU A 456 9.99 15.49 15.33
N THR A 457 10.03 16.36 16.34
CA THR A 457 9.61 16.04 17.70
C THR A 457 8.09 15.78 17.78
N ALA A 458 7.28 16.61 17.12
CA ALA A 458 5.83 16.47 17.12
C ALA A 458 5.39 15.17 16.42
N TRP A 459 5.94 14.89 15.24
CA TRP A 459 5.69 13.65 14.51
C TRP A 459 6.17 12.41 15.26
N ARG A 460 7.37 12.46 15.88
CA ARG A 460 7.86 11.34 16.69
C ARG A 460 6.93 11.03 17.85
N GLY A 461 6.44 12.04 18.56
CA GLY A 461 5.45 11.88 19.64
C GLY A 461 4.15 11.24 19.12
N PHE A 462 3.58 11.81 18.06
CA PHE A 462 2.37 11.27 17.42
C PHE A 462 2.53 9.82 16.98
N ILE A 463 3.62 9.50 16.28
CA ILE A 463 3.88 8.16 15.77
C ILE A 463 4.12 7.18 16.92
N GLN A 464 4.80 7.60 17.99
CA GLN A 464 5.00 6.75 19.15
C GLN A 464 3.66 6.37 19.82
N ASP A 465 2.79 7.36 20.05
CA ASP A 465 1.49 7.17 20.69
C ASP A 465 0.51 6.33 19.84
N HIS A 466 0.65 6.39 18.52
CA HIS A 466 -0.23 5.70 17.56
C HIS A 466 0.47 4.59 16.76
N SER A 467 1.64 4.13 17.20
CA SER A 467 2.51 3.22 16.43
C SER A 467 1.81 1.95 15.95
N HIS A 468 0.79 1.49 16.67
CA HIS A 468 0.03 0.28 16.34
C HIS A 468 -0.93 0.43 15.12
N ARG A 469 -1.13 1.65 14.63
CA ARG A 469 -1.98 2.03 13.48
C ARG A 469 -1.21 2.74 12.37
N ILE A 470 0.11 2.83 12.51
CA ILE A 470 0.99 3.50 11.54
C ILE A 470 1.99 2.48 11.02
N CYS A 471 2.21 2.43 9.71
CA CYS A 471 3.23 1.60 9.08
C CYS A 471 4.21 2.42 8.23
N PHE A 472 5.43 1.91 8.11
CA PHE A 472 6.42 2.43 7.15
C PHE A 472 6.08 1.94 5.74
N GLY A 473 6.29 2.80 4.75
CA GLY A 473 6.36 2.44 3.33
C GLY A 473 7.48 3.23 2.66
N SER A 474 8.02 2.76 1.54
CA SER A 474 9.07 3.49 0.85
C SER A 474 8.53 4.49 -0.17
N ASP A 475 7.38 4.16 -0.76
CA ASP A 475 6.81 4.77 -1.97
C ASP A 475 7.77 4.74 -3.17
N THR A 476 8.63 3.71 -3.20
CA THR A 476 9.64 3.63 -4.26
C THR A 476 9.00 3.22 -5.57
N LEU A 477 9.36 3.95 -6.63
CA LEU A 477 8.90 3.67 -7.99
C LEU A 477 9.95 2.91 -8.81
N ALA A 478 9.64 1.65 -9.14
CA ALA A 478 10.41 0.78 -10.05
C ALA A 478 11.93 0.94 -9.92
N PRO A 479 12.50 0.74 -8.71
CA PRO A 479 13.90 1.04 -8.47
C PRO A 479 14.80 0.13 -9.32
N LYS A 480 15.85 0.70 -9.91
CA LYS A 480 16.86 -0.06 -10.67
C LYS A 480 17.96 -0.65 -9.79
N GLU A 481 18.09 -0.12 -8.58
CA GLU A 481 19.13 -0.48 -7.61
C GLU A 481 18.62 -0.35 -6.17
N THR A 482 19.24 -1.08 -5.25
CA THR A 482 18.84 -1.17 -3.84
C THR A 482 18.88 0.17 -3.13
N GLY A 483 19.88 1.00 -3.43
CA GLY A 483 20.02 2.33 -2.83
C GLY A 483 18.82 3.24 -3.07
N THR A 484 18.15 3.12 -4.23
CA THR A 484 16.94 3.89 -4.52
C THR A 484 15.76 3.45 -3.67
N TRP A 485 15.59 2.14 -3.43
CA TRP A 485 14.52 1.61 -2.58
C TRP A 485 14.75 1.92 -1.10
N GLU A 486 16.00 1.84 -0.65
CA GLU A 486 16.35 2.07 0.75
C GLU A 486 16.34 3.55 1.17
N ALA A 487 16.30 4.48 0.20
CA ALA A 487 16.49 5.92 0.46
C ALA A 487 15.54 6.48 1.51
N THR A 488 14.23 6.23 1.39
CA THR A 488 13.22 6.71 2.36
C THR A 488 13.45 6.10 3.74
N LYS A 489 13.83 4.83 3.81
CA LYS A 489 14.13 4.15 5.08
C LYS A 489 15.33 4.77 5.79
N LYS A 490 16.40 5.09 5.04
CA LYS A 490 17.60 5.79 5.57
C LYS A 490 17.24 7.15 6.16
N MET A 491 16.40 7.94 5.48
CA MET A 491 15.95 9.23 6.01
C MET A 491 15.26 9.08 7.38
N TYR A 492 14.38 8.09 7.52
CA TYR A 492 13.73 7.84 8.81
C TYR A 492 14.68 7.25 9.87
N ASP A 493 15.61 6.38 9.50
CA ASP A 493 16.63 5.88 10.42
C ASP A 493 17.55 7.00 10.93
N GLU A 494 17.85 7.99 10.11
CA GLU A 494 18.71 9.10 10.46
C GLU A 494 18.00 10.16 11.32
N GLY A 495 16.69 10.32 11.15
CA GLY A 495 15.87 11.32 11.87
C GLY A 495 14.85 10.71 12.83
N LEU A 496 13.73 10.23 12.29
CA LEU A 496 12.54 9.84 13.06
C LEU A 496 12.84 8.73 14.08
N PHE A 497 13.48 7.64 13.65
CA PHE A 497 13.64 6.41 14.44
C PHE A 497 14.72 6.48 15.52
N LYS A 498 15.68 7.41 15.47
CA LYS A 498 16.76 7.51 16.49
C LYS A 498 16.26 7.76 17.91
N GLY A 499 15.04 8.29 18.07
CA GLY A 499 14.45 8.63 19.36
C GLY A 499 13.22 7.83 19.75
N MET A 500 12.88 6.77 19.00
CA MET A 500 11.67 5.98 19.26
C MET A 500 11.94 4.78 20.16
N SER A 501 10.94 4.37 20.94
CA SER A 501 11.01 3.10 21.69
C SER A 501 11.11 1.89 20.74
N THR A 502 11.73 0.80 21.22
CA THR A 502 11.84 -0.46 20.47
C THR A 502 10.47 -0.97 20.03
N GLU A 503 9.45 -0.85 20.89
CA GLU A 503 8.07 -1.23 20.58
C GLU A 503 7.44 -0.38 19.48
N ALA A 504 7.54 0.95 19.56
CA ALA A 504 6.96 1.82 18.55
C ALA A 504 7.66 1.62 17.20
N LYS A 505 9.00 1.51 17.20
CA LYS A 505 9.78 1.20 15.98
C LYS A 505 9.37 -0.15 15.39
N HIS A 506 9.23 -1.20 16.22
CA HIS A 506 8.77 -2.51 15.76
C HIS A 506 7.36 -2.45 15.15
N ASN A 507 6.43 -1.76 15.81
CA ASN A 507 5.06 -1.60 15.32
C ASN A 507 5.03 -0.90 13.96
N VAL A 508 5.75 0.20 13.80
CA VAL A 508 5.80 0.95 12.54
C VAL A 508 6.48 0.16 11.43
N LEU A 509 7.59 -0.53 11.72
CA LEU A 509 8.33 -1.28 10.69
C LEU A 509 7.67 -2.60 10.33
N ASN A 510 6.93 -3.26 11.23
CA ASN A 510 6.43 -4.61 11.00
C ASN A 510 5.06 -4.89 11.61
N GLY A 511 4.84 -4.50 12.86
CA GLY A 511 3.64 -4.93 13.60
C GLY A 511 2.33 -4.46 12.97
N THR A 512 2.26 -3.21 12.50
CA THR A 512 1.07 -2.67 11.84
C THR A 512 0.87 -3.33 10.48
N TYR A 513 1.95 -3.55 9.73
CA TYR A 513 1.91 -4.29 8.47
C TYR A 513 1.32 -5.70 8.68
N ASP A 514 1.74 -6.42 9.72
CA ASP A 514 1.23 -7.75 10.02
C ASP A 514 -0.27 -7.74 10.35
N ARG A 515 -0.70 -6.78 11.18
CA ARG A 515 -2.11 -6.61 11.55
C ARG A 515 -2.99 -6.26 10.35
N VAL A 516 -2.48 -5.48 9.40
CA VAL A 516 -3.24 -4.99 8.24
C VAL A 516 -3.16 -5.96 7.08
N PHE A 517 -1.99 -6.20 6.51
CA PHE A 517 -1.83 -6.93 5.25
C PHE A 517 -1.72 -8.45 5.47
N VAL A 518 -0.79 -8.88 6.33
CA VAL A 518 -0.55 -10.33 6.54
C VAL A 518 -1.79 -11.03 7.11
N ALA A 519 -2.46 -10.40 8.08
CA ALA A 519 -3.70 -10.92 8.65
C ALA A 519 -4.87 -10.98 7.67
N SER A 520 -4.82 -10.22 6.57
CA SER A 520 -5.88 -10.19 5.55
C SER A 520 -5.74 -11.32 4.54
N ARG A 521 -4.51 -11.80 4.28
CA ARG A 521 -4.26 -12.92 3.35
C ARG A 521 -5.25 -14.06 3.55
N LYS A 522 -5.37 -14.58 4.78
CA LYS A 522 -6.27 -15.70 5.10
C LYS A 522 -7.72 -15.37 4.74
N GLN A 523 -8.20 -14.19 5.10
CA GLN A 523 -9.59 -13.78 4.87
C GLN A 523 -9.92 -13.74 3.39
N VAL A 524 -9.01 -13.18 2.58
CA VAL A 524 -9.17 -13.13 1.12
C VAL A 524 -9.12 -14.53 0.51
N ARG A 525 -8.15 -15.37 0.92
CA ARG A 525 -8.10 -16.77 0.44
C ARG A 525 -9.37 -17.54 0.80
N ASP A 526 -9.88 -17.39 2.03
CA ASP A 526 -11.11 -18.04 2.50
C ASP A 526 -12.33 -17.55 1.68
N PHE A 527 -12.43 -16.25 1.41
CA PHE A 527 -13.51 -15.70 0.60
C PHE A 527 -13.46 -16.22 -0.84
N GLU A 528 -12.28 -16.24 -1.44
CA GLU A 528 -12.11 -16.75 -2.80
C GLU A 528 -12.45 -18.24 -2.94
N GLN A 529 -12.12 -19.03 -1.91
CA GLN A 529 -12.38 -20.46 -1.91
C GLN A 529 -13.87 -20.77 -1.70
N ASN A 530 -14.50 -20.09 -0.74
CA ASN A 530 -15.79 -20.52 -0.22
C ASN A 530 -16.98 -19.68 -0.70
N VAL A 531 -16.74 -18.43 -1.15
CA VAL A 531 -17.81 -17.53 -1.62
C VAL A 531 -17.68 -17.27 -3.12
N LEU A 532 -16.48 -16.92 -3.60
CA LEU A 532 -16.24 -16.53 -4.99
C LEU A 532 -16.19 -17.74 -5.96
N THR A 533 -17.19 -18.62 -5.89
CA THR A 533 -17.27 -19.83 -6.73
C THR A 533 -17.76 -19.51 -8.15
N LYS A 534 -17.64 -20.48 -9.06
CA LYS A 534 -18.21 -20.32 -10.41
C LYS A 534 -19.72 -20.09 -10.36
N GLU A 535 -20.43 -20.85 -9.53
CA GLU A 535 -21.87 -20.71 -9.33
C GLU A 535 -22.24 -19.32 -8.82
N PHE A 536 -21.48 -18.80 -7.86
CA PHE A 536 -21.65 -17.42 -7.40
C PHE A 536 -21.50 -16.42 -8.54
N MET A 537 -20.43 -16.52 -9.34
CA MET A 537 -20.19 -15.61 -10.46
C MET A 537 -21.34 -15.67 -11.47
N ASP A 538 -21.76 -16.87 -11.85
CA ASP A 538 -22.83 -17.09 -12.83
C ASP A 538 -24.20 -16.57 -12.36
N THR A 539 -24.46 -16.65 -11.05
CA THR A 539 -25.78 -16.31 -10.48
C THR A 539 -25.89 -14.84 -10.12
N HIS A 540 -24.83 -14.27 -9.54
CA HIS A 540 -24.86 -12.96 -8.89
C HIS A 540 -24.12 -11.86 -9.66
N VAL A 541 -23.07 -12.20 -10.41
CA VAL A 541 -22.21 -11.18 -11.03
C VAL A 541 -22.40 -11.08 -12.55
N THR A 542 -22.45 -12.21 -13.27
CA THR A 542 -22.57 -12.23 -14.74
C THR A 542 -23.99 -12.41 -15.25
N ASN A 543 -24.96 -12.64 -14.37
CA ASN A 543 -26.34 -12.83 -14.75
C ASN A 543 -26.96 -11.51 -15.27
N ASN A 544 -27.59 -11.55 -16.44
CA ASN A 544 -28.11 -10.38 -17.15
C ASN A 544 -29.39 -9.76 -16.54
N GLY A 545 -29.91 -10.28 -15.42
CA GLY A 545 -31.21 -9.91 -14.87
C GLY A 545 -31.23 -9.29 -13.47
N GLY A 546 -30.08 -9.01 -12.85
CA GLY A 546 -29.99 -8.55 -11.46
C GLY A 546 -29.30 -7.19 -11.28
N ASP A 547 -29.56 -6.55 -10.12
CA ASP A 547 -28.78 -5.41 -9.64
C ASP A 547 -27.35 -5.84 -9.27
N PRO A 548 -26.37 -4.91 -9.24
CA PRO A 548 -25.02 -5.18 -8.72
C PRO A 548 -25.05 -5.86 -7.36
N VAL A 549 -24.08 -6.75 -7.11
CA VAL A 549 -24.08 -7.57 -5.89
C VAL A 549 -23.98 -6.66 -4.65
N SER A 550 -24.98 -6.74 -3.77
CA SER A 550 -24.98 -5.99 -2.54
C SER A 550 -24.00 -6.58 -1.52
N ALA A 551 -23.42 -5.73 -0.67
CA ALA A 551 -22.59 -6.20 0.43
C ALA A 551 -23.34 -7.11 1.41
N GLN A 552 -24.65 -6.90 1.61
CA GLN A 552 -25.47 -7.77 2.44
C GLN A 552 -25.56 -9.19 1.85
N THR A 553 -25.76 -9.31 0.54
CA THR A 553 -25.73 -10.60 -0.15
C THR A 553 -24.39 -11.31 0.05
N LEU A 554 -23.27 -10.59 -0.05
CA LEU A 554 -21.94 -11.17 0.22
C LEU A 554 -21.77 -11.60 1.68
N LYS A 555 -22.29 -10.82 2.65
CA LYS A 555 -22.27 -11.17 4.08
C LYS A 555 -23.05 -12.45 4.34
N ASP A 556 -24.24 -12.58 3.76
CA ASP A 556 -25.10 -13.76 3.92
C ASP A 556 -24.44 -15.02 3.33
N LEU A 557 -23.86 -14.91 2.13
CA LEU A 557 -23.13 -16.01 1.49
C LEU A 557 -21.88 -16.42 2.29
N LYS A 558 -21.13 -15.44 2.81
CA LYS A 558 -19.96 -15.69 3.66
C LYS A 558 -20.37 -16.40 4.97
N ALA A 559 -21.48 -16.00 5.58
CA ALA A 559 -22.00 -16.65 6.77
C ALA A 559 -22.46 -18.09 6.50
N ALA A 560 -23.19 -18.32 5.40
CA ALA A 560 -23.60 -19.66 4.99
C ALA A 560 -22.38 -20.58 4.75
N ALA A 561 -21.37 -20.07 4.05
CA ALA A 561 -20.14 -20.80 3.78
C ALA A 561 -19.32 -21.14 5.03
N ALA A 562 -19.43 -20.37 6.12
CA ALA A 562 -18.77 -20.67 7.39
C ALA A 562 -19.48 -21.77 8.20
N THR A 563 -20.73 -22.10 7.87
CA THR A 563 -21.55 -23.11 8.55
C THR A 563 -21.63 -24.46 7.81
N ALA A 564 -21.23 -24.47 6.53
CA ALA A 564 -21.11 -25.67 5.70
C ALA A 564 -19.74 -26.33 5.91
#